data_AF-A0A2H0C6H8-F1
#
_entry.id   AF-A0A2H0C6H8-F1
#
_cell.length_a   1.000
_cell.length_b   1.000
_cell.length_c   1.000
_cell.angle_alpha   90.00
_cell.angle_beta   90.00
_cell.angle_gamma   90.00
#
_symmetry.space_group_name_H-M   'P 1'
#
loop_
_entity.id
_entity.type
_entity.pdbx_description
1 polymer ?
#
loop_
_entity_poly.entity_id
_entity_poly.type
_entity_poly.pdbx_seq_one_letter_code
_entity_poly.pdbx_strand_id
1 'polypeptide(L)'
;MYTIMRRNASSCLPTVALEEKERRWELRAHTNLHYSENMEIRLDHRYTVFMPATIFLASKADQEFAQPIVDTLNEFGVQHETVMASAHKAPEKVIKHITMLNEKEWPMVVIAVVGMSNGLGGMLAANCLHPVITCPVLSDITQYQVHIHSSLQMPKDVPLMTVLHPVNAALAAVRILAVSDPALKEKVAKRMRAVKATY
;
A
#
# COMPACT_ATOMS: atom_id res chain seq x y z
N MET A 1 -55.28 8.44 11.25
CA MET A 1 -55.39 8.66 9.80
C MET A 1 -54.10 8.12 9.18
N TYR A 2 -54.20 6.93 8.59
CA TYR A 2 -53.10 6.17 7.99
C TYR A 2 -52.53 6.88 6.76
N THR A 3 -51.23 6.73 6.48
CA THR A 3 -50.71 6.24 5.19
C THR A 3 -49.24 5.82 5.34
N ILE A 4 -49.02 4.51 5.30
CA ILE A 4 -47.71 3.86 5.14
C ILE A 4 -47.56 3.62 3.64
N MET A 5 -46.58 4.24 2.98
CA MET A 5 -46.20 3.87 1.61
C MET A 5 -45.21 2.70 1.67
N ARG A 6 -45.69 1.49 1.35
CA ARG A 6 -44.86 0.37 0.94
C ARG A 6 -44.36 0.62 -0.49
N ARG A 7 -43.07 0.43 -0.75
CA ARG A 7 -42.56 0.07 -2.07
C ARG A 7 -41.90 -1.31 -1.98
N ASN A 8 -42.52 -2.28 -2.65
CA ASN A 8 -41.87 -3.51 -3.08
C ASN A 8 -40.92 -3.18 -4.23
N ALA A 9 -39.69 -3.66 -4.14
CA ALA A 9 -38.86 -3.94 -5.31
C ALA A 9 -38.02 -5.18 -4.99
N SER A 10 -38.64 -6.33 -5.24
CA SER A 10 -37.96 -7.58 -5.52
C SER A 10 -37.22 -7.45 -6.85
N SER A 11 -35.89 -7.52 -6.82
CA SER A 11 -35.11 -7.96 -7.98
C SER A 11 -33.82 -8.60 -7.47
N CYS A 12 -33.76 -9.91 -7.63
CA CYS A 12 -32.62 -10.76 -7.38
C CYS A 12 -31.35 -10.17 -8.01
N LEU A 13 -30.30 -9.99 -7.21
CA LEU A 13 -28.95 -9.92 -7.76
C LEU A 13 -28.56 -11.35 -8.16
N PRO A 14 -28.06 -11.58 -9.39
CA PRO A 14 -27.63 -12.91 -9.79
C PRO A 14 -26.39 -13.30 -8.97
N THR A 15 -26.51 -14.41 -8.24
CA THR A 15 -25.49 -15.02 -7.38
C THR A 15 -24.16 -15.28 -8.12
N VAL A 16 -24.21 -15.38 -9.45
CA VAL A 16 -23.08 -15.69 -10.34
C VAL A 16 -22.04 -14.54 -10.41
N ALA A 17 -22.45 -13.28 -10.21
CA ALA A 17 -21.55 -12.12 -10.34
C ALA A 17 -20.62 -11.91 -9.13
N LEU A 18 -20.97 -12.48 -7.97
CA LEU A 18 -20.13 -12.42 -6.77
C LEU A 18 -19.03 -13.48 -6.82
N GLU A 19 -19.33 -14.69 -7.32
CA GLU A 19 -18.36 -15.78 -7.48
C GLU A 19 -17.23 -15.44 -8.47
N GLU A 20 -17.50 -14.70 -9.55
CA GLU A 20 -16.48 -14.25 -10.51
C GLU A 20 -15.57 -13.15 -9.95
N LYS A 21 -16.08 -12.33 -9.02
CA LYS A 21 -15.27 -11.34 -8.31
C LYS A 21 -14.40 -12.00 -7.26
N GLU A 22 -14.89 -13.04 -6.59
CA GLU A 22 -14.15 -13.82 -5.60
C GLU A 22 -13.06 -14.71 -6.23
N ARG A 23 -13.34 -15.39 -7.36
CA ARG A 23 -12.38 -16.25 -8.09
C ARG A 23 -11.15 -15.52 -8.62
N ARG A 24 -11.25 -14.22 -8.90
CA ARG A 24 -10.12 -13.41 -9.40
C ARG A 24 -9.03 -13.19 -8.33
N TRP A 25 -9.34 -13.40 -7.06
CA TRP A 25 -8.37 -13.28 -5.94
C TRP A 25 -7.64 -14.58 -5.63
N GLU A 26 -8.15 -15.73 -6.08
CA GLU A 26 -7.57 -17.05 -5.82
C GLU A 26 -6.33 -17.36 -6.67
N LEU A 27 -6.07 -16.59 -7.74
CA LEU A 27 -4.90 -16.74 -8.61
C LEU A 27 -3.62 -16.12 -8.01
N ARG A 28 -3.34 -16.40 -6.73
CA ARG A 28 -2.06 -16.07 -6.11
C ARG A 28 -1.00 -17.11 -6.48
N ALA A 29 0.02 -16.62 -7.17
CA ALA A 29 1.42 -16.99 -7.02
C ALA A 29 1.81 -18.45 -7.32
N HIS A 30 1.82 -18.83 -8.60
CA HIS A 30 2.74 -19.86 -9.08
C HIS A 30 3.65 -19.30 -10.16
N THR A 31 4.82 -18.82 -9.75
CA THR A 31 5.97 -18.69 -10.65
C THR A 31 7.20 -19.25 -9.97
N ASN A 32 7.49 -20.53 -10.25
CA ASN A 32 8.84 -21.07 -10.11
C ASN A 32 9.68 -20.45 -11.23
N LEU A 33 10.51 -19.47 -10.90
CA LEU A 33 11.47 -18.88 -11.84
C LEU A 33 12.82 -19.58 -11.68
N HIS A 34 13.11 -20.51 -12.60
CA HIS A 34 14.48 -20.97 -12.83
C HIS A 34 15.21 -19.90 -13.66
N TYR A 35 16.32 -19.40 -13.12
CA TYR A 35 17.15 -18.36 -13.76
C TYR A 35 18.22 -19.04 -14.62
N SER A 36 18.21 -18.79 -15.93
CA SER A 36 19.38 -18.98 -16.79
C SER A 36 19.65 -17.70 -17.56
N GLU A 37 20.89 -17.21 -17.45
CA GLU A 37 21.38 -16.01 -18.13
C GLU A 37 21.15 -16.13 -19.64
N ASN A 38 20.56 -15.10 -20.26
CA ASN A 38 20.27 -14.94 -21.70
C ASN A 38 18.88 -15.33 -22.21
N MET A 39 17.81 -14.85 -21.57
CA MET A 39 16.50 -14.77 -22.23
C MET A 39 15.86 -13.39 -22.06
N GLU A 40 15.69 -12.66 -23.17
CA GLU A 40 14.85 -11.47 -23.24
C GLU A 40 13.41 -11.87 -22.86
N ILE A 41 12.94 -11.45 -21.69
CA ILE A 41 11.60 -11.75 -21.22
C ILE A 41 10.61 -10.85 -21.96
N ARG A 42 10.02 -11.36 -23.04
CA ARG A 42 8.75 -10.83 -23.58
C ARG A 42 7.62 -11.29 -22.66
N LEU A 43 7.29 -10.51 -21.63
CA LEU A 43 6.10 -10.75 -20.81
C LEU A 43 4.85 -10.52 -21.67
N ASP A 44 4.06 -11.56 -21.87
CA ASP A 44 2.70 -11.49 -22.41
C ASP A 44 1.87 -10.55 -21.51
N HIS A 45 1.21 -9.53 -22.09
CA HIS A 45 0.43 -8.52 -21.37
C HIS A 45 -0.76 -9.11 -20.57
N ARG A 46 -1.00 -10.42 -20.69
CA ARG A 46 -2.05 -11.15 -19.96
C ARG A 46 -1.71 -11.49 -18.50
N TYR A 47 -0.47 -11.28 -18.05
CA TYR A 47 -0.09 -11.46 -16.64
C TYR A 47 0.26 -10.11 -16.01
N THR A 48 -0.75 -9.42 -15.46
CA THR A 48 -0.47 -8.27 -14.60
C THR A 48 -0.02 -8.79 -13.24
N VAL A 49 1.21 -8.51 -12.84
CA VAL A 49 1.71 -8.85 -11.50
C VAL A 49 0.95 -7.99 -10.48
N PHE A 50 0.22 -8.65 -9.60
CA PHE A 50 -0.54 -8.00 -8.53
C PHE A 50 0.42 -7.51 -7.44
N MET A 51 0.64 -6.19 -7.39
CA MET A 51 1.45 -5.51 -6.38
C MET A 51 0.53 -4.73 -5.42
N PRO A 52 0.05 -5.34 -4.31
CA PRO A 52 -0.84 -4.68 -3.35
C PRO A 52 -0.16 -3.58 -2.52
N ALA A 53 1.16 -3.47 -2.54
CA ALA A 53 1.88 -2.40 -1.85
C ALA A 53 2.90 -1.72 -2.78
N THR A 54 2.93 -0.39 -2.76
CA THR A 54 3.94 0.40 -3.49
C THR A 54 4.69 1.29 -2.51
N ILE A 55 6.02 1.15 -2.45
CA ILE A 55 6.89 1.96 -1.59
C ILE A 55 7.50 3.08 -2.44
N PHE A 56 7.21 4.33 -2.10
CA PHE A 56 7.84 5.49 -2.72
C PHE A 56 9.02 5.98 -1.87
N LEU A 57 10.19 6.09 -2.50
CA LEU A 57 11.40 6.67 -1.90
C LEU A 57 11.73 8.00 -2.57
N ALA A 58 11.92 9.05 -1.77
CA ALA A 58 12.28 10.38 -2.26
C ALA A 58 13.73 10.43 -2.80
N SER A 59 14.62 9.58 -2.28
CA SER A 59 16.03 9.52 -2.64
C SER A 59 16.60 8.11 -2.51
N LYS A 60 17.80 7.88 -3.07
CA LYS A 60 18.55 6.63 -2.87
C LYS A 60 19.00 6.43 -1.42
N ALA A 61 19.27 7.53 -0.70
CA ALA A 61 19.71 7.46 0.69
C ALA A 61 18.62 6.88 1.62
N ASP A 62 17.35 6.94 1.21
CA ASP A 62 16.22 6.41 1.98
C ASP A 62 16.08 4.88 1.92
N GLN A 63 16.87 4.19 1.07
CA GLN A 63 16.78 2.74 0.87
C GLN A 63 17.09 1.96 2.15
N GLU A 64 18.14 2.34 2.87
CA GLU A 64 18.52 1.66 4.12
C GLU A 64 17.39 1.78 5.17
N PHE A 65 16.79 2.97 5.29
CA PHE A 65 15.65 3.18 6.19
C PHE A 65 14.40 2.40 5.75
N ALA A 66 14.21 2.20 4.44
CA ALA A 66 13.08 1.47 3.89
C ALA A 66 13.24 -0.05 3.97
N GLN A 67 14.44 -0.58 4.20
CA GLN A 67 14.69 -2.02 4.21
C GLN A 67 13.80 -2.80 5.20
N PRO A 68 13.58 -2.34 6.46
CA PRO A 68 12.67 -3.01 7.37
C PRO A 68 11.21 -3.04 6.89
N ILE A 69 10.79 -2.09 6.04
CA ILE A 69 9.47 -2.09 5.40
C ILE A 69 9.40 -3.25 4.41
N VAL A 70 10.39 -3.33 3.51
CA VAL A 70 10.51 -4.39 2.49
C VAL A 70 10.55 -5.77 3.15
N ASP A 71 11.39 -5.96 4.15
CA ASP A 71 11.56 -7.24 4.84
C ASP A 71 10.26 -7.67 5.52
N THR A 72 9.56 -6.72 6.16
CA THR A 72 8.28 -7.01 6.81
C THR A 72 7.21 -7.38 5.78
N LEU A 73 7.11 -6.68 4.64
CA LEU A 73 6.16 -7.05 3.58
C LEU A 73 6.46 -8.44 3.00
N ASN A 74 7.74 -8.75 2.79
CA ASN A 74 8.20 -10.07 2.34
C ASN A 74 7.83 -11.18 3.34
N GLU A 75 8.03 -10.95 4.64
CA GLU A 75 7.69 -11.91 5.69
C GLU A 75 6.18 -12.25 5.68
N PHE A 76 5.33 -11.26 5.42
CA PHE A 76 3.89 -11.46 5.30
C PHE A 76 3.47 -12.02 3.93
N GLY A 77 4.38 -12.10 2.96
CA GLY A 77 4.11 -12.55 1.60
C GLY A 77 3.30 -11.54 0.78
N VAL A 78 3.38 -10.25 1.14
CA VAL A 78 2.74 -9.16 0.41
C VAL A 78 3.65 -8.78 -0.75
N GLN A 79 3.18 -8.95 -1.99
CA GLN A 79 3.93 -8.50 -3.16
C GLN A 79 4.00 -6.98 -3.18
N HIS A 80 5.16 -6.43 -3.54
CA HIS A 80 5.37 -4.99 -3.53
C HIS A 80 6.38 -4.56 -4.59
N GLU A 81 6.34 -3.27 -4.88
CA GLU A 81 7.34 -2.60 -5.71
C GLU A 81 7.92 -1.39 -4.98
N THR A 82 9.12 -0.99 -5.37
CA THR A 82 9.76 0.24 -4.87
C THR A 82 9.95 1.23 -6.01
N VAL A 83 9.38 2.42 -5.85
CA VAL A 83 9.41 3.51 -6.81
C VAL A 83 10.28 4.64 -6.27
N MET A 84 11.36 4.95 -6.97
CA MET A 84 12.22 6.07 -6.63
C MET A 84 11.78 7.32 -7.39
N ALA A 85 11.15 8.26 -6.70
CA ALA A 85 10.63 9.49 -7.28
C ALA A 85 10.59 10.62 -6.24
N SER A 86 11.09 11.79 -6.61
CA SER A 86 11.13 12.96 -5.74
C SER A 86 10.04 13.95 -6.15
N ALA A 87 9.18 14.36 -5.22
CA ALA A 87 8.16 15.37 -5.49
C ALA A 87 8.76 16.74 -5.89
N HIS A 88 9.96 17.08 -5.42
CA HIS A 88 10.59 18.36 -5.74
C HIS A 88 11.43 18.33 -7.01
N LYS A 89 12.02 17.17 -7.35
CA LYS A 89 12.98 17.06 -8.47
C LYS A 89 12.39 16.40 -9.71
N ALA A 90 11.37 15.56 -9.56
CA ALA A 90 10.73 14.82 -10.64
C ALA A 90 9.24 14.56 -10.33
N PRO A 91 8.43 15.61 -10.09
CA PRO A 91 7.00 15.47 -9.76
C PRO A 91 6.21 14.72 -10.84
N GLU A 92 6.55 14.89 -12.11
CA GLU A 92 5.91 14.20 -13.23
C GLU A 92 6.06 12.68 -13.15
N LYS A 93 7.19 12.17 -12.61
CA LYS A 93 7.39 10.73 -12.40
C LYS A 93 6.47 10.20 -11.30
N VAL A 94 6.27 11.00 -10.24
CA VAL A 94 5.34 10.68 -9.15
C VAL A 94 3.93 10.57 -9.72
N ILE A 95 3.44 11.63 -10.39
CA ILE A 95 2.09 11.66 -10.98
C ILE A 95 1.88 10.51 -11.96
N LYS A 96 2.86 10.23 -12.83
CA LYS A 96 2.76 9.11 -13.78
C LYS A 96 2.54 7.76 -13.07
N HIS A 97 3.25 7.48 -11.99
CA HIS A 97 3.03 6.24 -11.23
C HIS A 97 1.68 6.24 -10.53
N ILE A 98 1.28 7.36 -9.93
CA ILE A 98 -0.02 7.48 -9.27
C ILE A 98 -1.16 7.18 -10.26
N THR A 99 -1.10 7.71 -11.49
CA THR A 99 -2.09 7.43 -12.52
C THR A 99 -2.19 5.93 -12.81
N MET A 100 -1.06 5.24 -12.97
CA MET A 100 -1.04 3.79 -13.19
C MET A 100 -1.60 3.00 -11.99
N LEU A 101 -1.37 3.47 -10.76
CA LEU A 101 -1.95 2.87 -9.56
C LEU A 101 -3.46 3.11 -9.49
N ASN A 102 -3.93 4.30 -9.83
CA ASN A 102 -5.35 4.64 -9.80
C ASN A 102 -6.19 3.86 -10.83
N GLU A 103 -5.56 3.36 -11.89
CA GLU A 103 -6.20 2.47 -12.87
C GLU A 103 -6.43 1.04 -12.34
N LYS A 104 -5.82 0.67 -11.21
CA LYS A 104 -5.97 -0.68 -10.65
C LYS A 104 -7.25 -0.80 -9.83
N GLU A 105 -7.99 -1.87 -10.06
CA GLU A 105 -9.28 -2.12 -9.40
C GLU A 105 -9.17 -2.94 -8.10
N TRP A 106 -7.94 -3.19 -7.62
CA TRP A 106 -7.70 -4.06 -6.48
C TRP A 106 -7.23 -3.31 -5.24
N PRO A 107 -7.43 -3.88 -4.03
CA PRO A 107 -6.94 -3.27 -2.80
C PRO A 107 -5.43 -3.05 -2.87
N MET A 108 -5.02 -1.80 -2.66
CA MET A 108 -3.63 -1.40 -2.60
C MET A 108 -3.38 -0.45 -1.44
N VAL A 109 -2.11 -0.31 -1.08
CA VAL A 109 -1.64 0.68 -0.10
C VAL A 109 -0.32 1.28 -0.57
N VAL A 110 -0.16 2.58 -0.37
CA VAL A 110 1.06 3.31 -0.73
C VAL A 110 1.81 3.67 0.53
N ILE A 111 3.12 3.44 0.54
CA ILE A 111 4.01 3.81 1.66
C ILE A 111 5.04 4.81 1.14
N ALA A 112 5.04 6.03 1.68
CA ALA A 112 6.00 7.07 1.35
C ALA A 112 7.09 7.16 2.42
N VAL A 113 8.34 6.87 2.05
CA VAL A 113 9.50 7.11 2.90
C VAL A 113 10.13 8.43 2.50
N VAL A 114 10.18 9.36 3.45
CA VAL A 114 10.47 10.76 3.16
C VAL A 114 11.04 11.47 4.39
N GLY A 115 12.07 12.30 4.19
CA GLY A 115 12.58 13.21 5.21
C GLY A 115 12.17 14.66 4.95
N MET A 116 12.62 15.57 5.81
CA MET A 116 12.52 17.01 5.64
C MET A 116 11.06 17.51 5.53
N SER A 117 10.72 18.19 4.43
CA SER A 117 9.44 18.90 4.26
C SER A 117 8.25 18.03 3.86
N ASN A 118 8.40 16.69 3.83
CA ASN A 118 7.37 15.74 3.39
C ASN A 118 6.54 16.18 2.16
N GLY A 119 7.21 16.67 1.11
CA GLY A 119 6.52 16.99 -0.15
C GLY A 119 5.95 15.74 -0.85
N LEU A 120 6.62 14.59 -0.71
CA LEU A 120 6.24 13.35 -1.37
C LEU A 120 4.97 12.72 -0.79
N GLY A 121 4.86 12.60 0.53
CA GLY A 121 3.68 12.04 1.19
C GLY A 121 2.44 12.88 0.92
N GLY A 122 2.55 14.21 0.98
CA GLY A 122 1.45 15.10 0.62
C GLY A 122 1.03 15.00 -0.84
N MET A 123 1.99 14.91 -1.78
CA MET A 123 1.70 14.73 -3.20
C MET A 123 1.00 13.39 -3.47
N LEU A 124 1.43 12.31 -2.81
CA LEU A 124 0.78 11.01 -2.93
C LEU A 124 -0.64 11.06 -2.36
N ALA A 125 -0.83 11.57 -1.14
CA ALA A 125 -2.14 11.66 -0.49
C ALA A 125 -3.15 12.51 -1.29
N ALA A 126 -2.69 13.56 -1.96
CA ALA A 126 -3.56 14.43 -2.75
C ALA A 126 -4.01 13.83 -4.10
N ASN A 127 -3.32 12.80 -4.60
CA ASN A 127 -3.53 12.30 -5.95
C ASN A 127 -3.84 10.79 -6.02
N CYS A 128 -3.51 10.01 -4.99
CA CYS A 128 -3.80 8.58 -4.93
C CYS A 128 -5.23 8.32 -4.47
N LEU A 129 -5.92 7.39 -5.14
CA LEU A 129 -7.20 6.85 -4.68
C LEU A 129 -7.05 5.82 -3.55
N HIS A 130 -5.83 5.36 -3.31
CA HIS A 130 -5.49 4.30 -2.37
C HIS A 130 -4.97 4.89 -1.05
N PRO A 131 -5.15 4.19 0.10
CA PRO A 131 -4.60 4.63 1.38
C PRO A 131 -3.10 4.93 1.30
N VAL A 132 -2.70 6.10 1.80
CA VAL A 132 -1.30 6.53 1.83
C VAL A 132 -0.80 6.59 3.27
N ILE A 133 0.28 5.86 3.53
CA ILE A 133 1.06 5.89 4.76
C ILE A 133 2.34 6.66 4.49
N THR A 134 2.73 7.57 5.37
CA THR A 134 4.06 8.16 5.35
C THR A 134 4.88 7.67 6.55
N CYS A 135 6.13 7.32 6.29
CA CYS A 135 7.12 6.95 7.29
C CYS A 135 8.28 7.94 7.23
N PRO A 136 8.31 8.93 8.14
CA PRO A 136 9.35 9.96 8.13
C PRO A 136 10.71 9.36 8.45
N VAL A 137 11.76 9.76 7.72
CA VAL A 137 13.15 9.35 8.02
C VAL A 137 13.68 10.21 9.17
N LEU A 138 13.94 9.62 10.33
CA LEU A 138 14.23 10.35 11.58
C LEU A 138 15.67 10.18 12.07
N SER A 139 16.63 10.11 11.14
CA SER A 139 18.05 9.87 11.44
C SER A 139 18.75 11.01 12.19
N ASP A 140 18.26 12.25 12.04
CA ASP A 140 18.79 13.43 12.73
C ASP A 140 17.78 13.95 13.77
N ILE A 141 18.16 13.86 15.04
CA ILE A 141 17.31 14.30 16.16
C ILE A 141 17.01 15.81 16.11
N THR A 142 17.90 16.61 15.53
CA THR A 142 17.71 18.07 15.43
C THR A 142 16.61 18.43 14.43
N GLN A 143 16.33 17.54 13.47
CA GLN A 143 15.31 17.71 12.44
C GLN A 143 14.03 16.92 12.71
N TYR A 144 13.98 16.17 13.80
CA TYR A 144 12.87 15.29 14.19
C TYR A 144 11.53 16.02 14.18
N GLN A 145 11.47 17.20 14.80
CA GLN A 145 10.25 18.02 14.84
C GLN A 145 9.79 18.42 13.43
N VAL A 146 10.71 18.86 12.58
CA VAL A 146 10.40 19.28 11.22
C VAL A 146 9.84 18.11 10.41
N HIS A 147 10.49 16.95 10.48
CA HIS A 147 10.12 15.76 9.71
C HIS A 147 8.76 15.19 10.14
N ILE A 148 8.45 15.24 11.43
CA ILE A 148 7.17 14.77 11.95
C ILE A 148 6.06 15.77 11.66
N HIS A 149 6.28 17.06 11.95
CA HIS A 149 5.23 18.06 11.74
C HIS A 149 4.87 18.23 10.27
N SER A 150 5.84 18.15 9.35
CA SER A 150 5.57 18.16 7.91
C SER A 150 4.75 16.95 7.44
N SER A 151 4.77 15.85 8.21
CA SER A 151 4.02 14.63 7.91
C SER A 151 2.63 14.59 8.57
N LEU A 152 2.47 15.26 9.71
CA LEU A 152 1.22 15.29 10.47
C LEU A 152 0.27 16.41 10.01
N GLN A 153 0.82 17.57 9.63
CA GLN A 153 0.01 18.74 9.30
C GLN A 153 -0.45 18.71 7.84
N MET A 154 -1.52 17.95 7.59
CA MET A 154 -2.18 17.91 6.29
C MET A 154 -3.34 18.91 6.19
N PRO A 155 -3.57 19.52 5.01
CA PRO A 155 -4.76 20.32 4.78
C PRO A 155 -6.03 19.46 4.82
N LYS A 156 -7.18 20.12 4.97
CA LYS A 156 -8.50 19.49 4.94
C LYS A 156 -8.67 18.65 3.66
N ASP A 157 -9.35 17.51 3.79
CA ASP A 157 -9.71 16.59 2.70
C ASP A 157 -8.53 15.89 2.00
N VAL A 158 -7.31 15.97 2.55
CA VAL A 158 -6.12 15.25 2.06
C VAL A 158 -5.54 14.36 3.18
N PRO A 159 -6.16 13.19 3.47
CA PRO A 159 -5.74 12.35 4.58
C PRO A 159 -4.39 11.66 4.31
N LEU A 160 -3.49 11.72 5.28
CA LEU A 160 -2.21 11.01 5.27
C LEU A 160 -2.00 10.32 6.63
N MET A 161 -1.69 9.02 6.61
CA MET A 161 -1.41 8.27 7.84
C MET A 161 0.09 8.34 8.17
N THR A 162 0.46 9.02 9.25
CA THR A 162 1.87 9.07 9.69
C THR A 162 2.19 7.92 10.63
N VAL A 163 3.17 7.09 10.27
CA VAL A 163 3.69 6.00 11.11
C VAL A 163 5.20 6.10 11.19
N LEU A 164 5.73 6.35 12.40
CA LEU A 164 7.15 6.70 12.56
C LEU A 164 8.12 5.52 12.43
N HIS A 165 7.71 4.33 12.87
CA HIS A 165 8.60 3.16 12.86
C HIS A 165 8.41 2.37 11.55
N PRO A 166 9.48 2.07 10.78
CA PRO A 166 9.36 1.45 9.44
C PRO A 166 8.65 0.09 9.48
N VAL A 167 8.98 -0.79 10.42
CA VAL A 167 8.25 -2.06 10.62
C VAL A 167 6.76 -1.83 10.87
N ASN A 168 6.40 -0.79 11.62
CA ASN A 168 4.99 -0.49 11.89
C ASN A 168 4.28 0.11 10.67
N ALA A 169 4.98 0.85 9.81
CA ALA A 169 4.42 1.33 8.55
C ALA A 169 4.07 0.14 7.63
N ALA A 170 4.95 -0.86 7.53
CA ALA A 170 4.64 -2.11 6.84
C ALA A 170 3.49 -2.87 7.51
N LEU A 171 3.49 -3.03 8.84
CA LEU A 171 2.40 -3.71 9.54
C LEU A 171 1.05 -2.99 9.41
N ALA A 172 1.05 -1.66 9.33
CA ALA A 172 -0.14 -0.87 9.06
C ALA A 172 -0.66 -1.15 7.64
N ALA A 173 0.22 -1.15 6.64
CA ALA A 173 -0.11 -1.57 5.27
C ALA A 173 -0.66 -2.99 5.21
N VAL A 174 0.00 -3.95 5.85
CA VAL A 174 -0.46 -5.35 5.97
C VAL A 174 -1.85 -5.42 6.58
N ARG A 175 -2.12 -4.66 7.65
CA ARG A 175 -3.43 -4.63 8.31
C ARG A 175 -4.53 -4.04 7.45
N ILE A 176 -4.25 -3.00 6.67
CA ILE A 176 -5.18 -2.43 5.69
C ILE A 176 -5.56 -3.50 4.66
N LEU A 177 -4.56 -4.16 4.08
CA LEU A 177 -4.79 -5.22 3.09
C LEU A 177 -5.51 -6.45 3.68
N ALA A 178 -5.23 -6.78 4.95
CA ALA A 178 -5.82 -7.91 5.66
C ALA A 178 -7.33 -7.76 5.92
N VAL A 179 -7.90 -6.55 5.78
CA VAL A 179 -9.36 -6.35 5.89
C VAL A 179 -10.10 -7.19 4.85
N SER A 180 -9.53 -7.32 3.65
CA SER A 180 -10.08 -8.08 2.53
C SER A 180 -9.39 -9.43 2.28
N ASP A 181 -8.40 -9.82 3.11
CA ASP A 181 -7.61 -11.05 2.94
C ASP A 181 -7.59 -11.87 4.24
N PRO A 182 -8.44 -12.89 4.37
CA PRO A 182 -8.53 -13.74 5.57
C PRO A 182 -7.21 -14.46 5.91
N ALA A 183 -6.42 -14.86 4.92
CA ALA A 183 -5.15 -15.54 5.16
C ALA A 183 -4.11 -14.56 5.73
N LEU A 184 -4.05 -13.34 5.20
CA LEU A 184 -3.20 -12.28 5.73
C LEU A 184 -3.64 -11.86 7.14
N LYS A 185 -4.96 -11.80 7.38
CA LYS A 185 -5.53 -11.52 8.70
C LYS A 185 -5.08 -12.54 9.76
N GLU A 186 -5.02 -13.83 9.42
CA GLU A 186 -4.51 -14.85 10.34
C GLU A 186 -3.01 -14.68 10.62
N LYS A 187 -2.20 -14.33 9.61
CA LYS A 187 -0.78 -14.00 9.82
C LYS A 187 -0.61 -12.82 10.80
N VAL A 188 -1.43 -11.78 10.67
CA VAL A 188 -1.44 -10.63 11.60
C VAL A 188 -1.82 -11.09 13.01
N ALA A 189 -2.87 -11.89 13.16
CA ALA A 189 -3.30 -12.42 14.46
C ALA A 189 -2.20 -13.28 15.11
N LYS A 190 -1.50 -14.11 14.33
CA LYS A 190 -0.34 -14.87 14.79
C LYS A 190 0.77 -13.96 15.30
N ARG A 191 1.16 -12.92 14.55
CA ARG A 191 2.16 -11.93 15.00
C ARG A 191 1.77 -11.28 16.31
N MET A 192 0.51 -10.86 16.46
CA MET A 192 0.01 -10.24 17.69
C MET A 192 0.06 -11.20 18.89
N ARG A 193 -0.29 -12.48 18.71
CA ARG A 193 -0.15 -13.50 19.76
C ARG A 193 1.30 -13.71 20.17
N ALA A 194 2.23 -13.75 19.20
CA ALA A 194 3.65 -13.89 19.47
C ALA A 194 4.20 -12.72 20.30
N VAL A 195 3.85 -11.47 19.97
CA VAL A 195 4.25 -10.29 20.76
C VAL A 195 3.66 -10.33 22.17
N LYS A 196 2.40 -10.77 22.33
CA LYS A 196 1.82 -10.91 23.67
C LYS A 196 2.52 -11.98 24.51
N ALA A 197 3.04 -13.04 23.89
CA ALA A 197 3.74 -14.11 24.59
C ALA A 197 5.15 -13.71 25.07
N THR A 198 5.68 -12.53 24.68
CA THR A 198 6.97 -12.03 25.17
C THR A 198 6.86 -11.20 26.45
N TYR A 199 5.65 -10.96 26.94
CA TYR A 199 5.35 -10.23 28.20
C TYR A 199 4.56 -11.14 29.13
#